data_AF-A0A1C0VHV1-F1
#
_entry.id   AF-A0A1C0VHV1-F1
#
_cell.length_a   1.000
_cell.length_b   1.000
_cell.length_c   1.000
_cell.angle_alpha   90.00
_cell.angle_beta   90.00
_cell.angle_gamma   90.00
#
_symmetry.space_group_name_H-M   'P 1'
#
loop_
_entity.id
_entity.type
_entity.pdbx_description
1 polymer ?
#
loop_
_entity_poly.entity_id
_entity_poly.type
_entity_poly.pdbx_seq_one_letter_code
_entity_poly.pdbx_strand_id
1 'polypeptide(L)' 'MYDKSDIEIMIENMSLSGVLSILSQVCYEKAEHLRTNWQDVETARTWEKVGRAVGKIKIKTDL' A
#
# COMPACT_ATOMS: atom_id res chain seq x y z
N MET A 1 12.45 -1.16 -15.30
CA MET A 1 11.02 -0.81 -15.19
C MET A 1 10.42 -1.89 -14.33
N TYR A 2 9.80 -1.55 -13.20
CA TYR A 2 9.19 -2.59 -12.38
C TYR A 2 8.01 -3.19 -13.14
N ASP A 3 7.86 -4.51 -13.10
CA ASP A 3 6.74 -5.21 -13.70
C ASP A 3 6.09 -6.17 -12.70
N LYS A 4 5.12 -6.96 -13.18
CA LYS A 4 4.39 -7.92 -12.34
C LYS A 4 5.34 -8.91 -11.64
N SER A 5 6.44 -9.30 -12.29
CA SER A 5 7.38 -10.29 -11.76
C SER A 5 8.08 -9.80 -10.49
N ASP A 6 8.34 -8.51 -10.37
CA ASP A 6 8.92 -7.94 -9.15
C ASP A 6 7.96 -8.12 -7.96
N ILE A 7 6.66 -7.91 -8.18
CA ILE A 7 5.63 -8.11 -7.15
C ILE A 7 5.47 -9.60 -6.83
N GLU A 8 5.54 -10.48 -7.83
CA GLU A 8 5.51 -11.94 -7.62
C GLU A 8 6.69 -12.39 -6.73
N ILE A 9 7.90 -11.93 -7.03
CA ILE A 9 9.11 -12.19 -6.22
C ILE A 9 8.93 -11.67 -4.80
N MET A 10 8.35 -10.49 -4.60
CA MET A 10 8.05 -9.99 -3.26
C MET A 10 7.07 -10.91 -2.54
N ILE A 11 5.97 -11.29 -3.18
CA ILE A 11 4.95 -12.17 -2.58
C ILE A 11 5.56 -13.53 -2.19
N GLU A 12 6.42 -14.11 -3.03
CA GLU A 12 7.12 -15.37 -2.75
C GLU A 12 8.02 -15.25 -1.51
N ASN A 13 8.72 -14.13 -1.34
CA ASN A 13 9.69 -13.95 -0.26
C ASN A 13 9.09 -13.51 1.09
N MET A 14 7.88 -12.91 1.13
CA MET A 14 7.30 -12.40 2.40
C MET A 14 5.82 -12.72 2.63
N SER A 15 5.11 -13.32 1.66
CA SER A 15 3.65 -13.47 1.57
C SER A 15 2.89 -12.25 1.02
N LEU A 16 1.72 -12.51 0.42
CA LEU A 16 0.79 -11.48 -0.02
C LEU A 16 0.35 -10.55 1.13
N SER A 17 0.20 -11.09 2.35
CA SER A 17 -0.15 -10.27 3.52
C SER A 17 0.93 -9.24 3.87
N GLY A 18 2.20 -9.64 3.77
CA GLY A 18 3.36 -8.76 3.98
C GLY A 18 3.41 -7.65 2.94
N VAL A 19 3.24 -8.00 1.66
CA VAL A 19 3.22 -7.02 0.56
C VAL A 19 2.09 -6.01 0.72
N LEU A 20 0.88 -6.45 1.05
CA LEU A 20 -0.25 -5.54 1.29
C LEU A 20 -0.02 -4.62 2.51
N SER A 21 0.63 -5.12 3.57
CA SER A 21 1.00 -4.30 4.73
C SER A 21 1.97 -3.18 4.33
N ILE A 22 3.01 -3.49 3.57
CA ILE A 22 3.98 -2.51 3.07
C ILE A 22 3.29 -1.49 2.15
N LEU A 23 2.45 -1.94 1.22
CA LEU A 23 1.71 -1.04 0.34
C LEU A 23 0.79 -0.09 1.13
N SER A 24 0.16 -0.57 2.19
CA SER A 24 -0.63 0.27 3.10
C SER A 24 0.23 1.36 3.75
N GLN A 25 1.42 1.00 4.25
CA GLN A 25 2.37 1.94 4.85
C GLN A 25 2.85 3.00 3.85
N VAL A 26 3.27 2.58 2.65
CA VAL A 26 3.66 3.48 1.56
C VAL A 26 2.56 4.48 1.25
N CYS A 27 1.29 4.05 1.24
CA CYS A 27 0.18 4.96 1.02
C CYS A 27 0.06 6.04 2.11
N TYR A 28 0.23 5.68 3.38
CA TYR A 28 0.20 6.66 4.47
C TYR A 28 1.39 7.62 4.43
N GLU A 29 2.60 7.12 4.13
CA GLU A 29 3.78 7.96 3.97
C GLU A 29 3.63 8.94 2.80
N LYS A 30 3.10 8.49 1.66
CA LYS A 30 2.79 9.37 0.52
C LYS A 30 1.75 10.42 0.87
N ALA A 31 0.70 10.05 1.60
CA ALA A 31 -0.29 11.01 2.07
C ALA A 31 0.32 12.10 2.96
N GLU A 32 1.21 11.71 3.88
CA GLU A 32 1.86 12.68 4.76
C GLU A 32 2.82 13.61 4.00
N HIS A 33 3.58 13.06 3.04
CA HIS A 33 4.41 13.88 2.16
C HIS A 33 3.59 14.88 1.34
N LEU A 34 2.45 14.47 0.79
CA LEU A 34 1.57 15.36 0.03
C LEU A 34 1.02 16.50 0.91
N ARG A 35 0.62 16.18 2.13
CA ARG A 35 0.09 17.15 3.09
C ARG A 35 1.14 18.17 3.53
N THR A 36 2.34 17.70 3.85
CA THR A 36 3.39 18.53 4.48
C THR A 36 4.22 19.31 3.46
N ASN A 37 4.59 18.67 2.34
CA ASN A 37 5.50 19.28 1.38
C ASN A 37 4.76 20.04 0.28
N TRP A 38 3.61 19.54 -0.17
CA TRP A 38 2.90 20.09 -1.33
C TRP A 38 1.57 20.75 -0.97
N GLN A 39 1.15 20.67 0.29
CA GLN A 39 -0.14 21.19 0.79
C GLN A 39 -1.35 20.62 0.02
N ASP A 40 -1.17 19.48 -0.66
CA ASP A 40 -2.21 18.82 -1.44
C ASP A 40 -3.01 17.88 -0.55
N VAL A 41 -3.97 18.47 0.17
CA VAL A 41 -4.81 17.76 1.13
C VAL A 41 -5.77 16.79 0.45
N GLU A 42 -6.22 17.08 -0.77
CA GLU A 42 -7.19 16.24 -1.48
C GLU A 42 -6.55 14.94 -1.96
N THR A 43 -5.37 15.03 -2.59
CA THR A 43 -4.61 13.86 -3.01
C THR A 43 -4.14 13.07 -1.80
N ALA A 44 -3.68 13.73 -0.72
CA ALA A 44 -3.32 13.07 0.54
C ALA A 44 -4.47 12.23 1.11
N ARG A 45 -5.69 12.78 1.16
CA ARG A 45 -6.89 12.05 1.60
C ARG A 45 -7.19 10.83 0.74
N THR A 46 -6.92 10.91 -0.57
CA THR A 46 -7.10 9.78 -1.49
C THR A 46 -6.14 8.65 -1.15
N TRP A 47 -4.86 8.97 -0.94
CA TRP A 47 -3.85 8.00 -0.52
C TRP A 47 -4.18 7.36 0.85
N GLU A 48 -4.64 8.12 1.83
CA GLU A 48 -5.07 7.56 3.13
C GLU A 48 -6.24 6.59 2.99
N LYS A 49 -7.23 6.91 2.15
CA LYS A 49 -8.37 6.02 1.89
C LYS A 49 -7.90 4.71 1.25
N VAL A 50 -6.99 4.78 0.28
CA VAL A 50 -6.41 3.59 -0.36
C VAL A 50 -5.58 2.78 0.63
N GLY A 51 -4.68 3.42 1.38
CA GLY A 51 -3.87 2.77 2.42
C GLY A 51 -4.73 2.04 3.45
N ARG A 52 -5.82 2.66 3.90
CA ARG A 52 -6.80 2.04 4.81
C ARG A 52 -7.50 0.84 4.17
N ALA A 53 -7.91 0.94 2.91
CA ALA A 53 -8.58 -0.15 2.21
C ALA A 53 -7.64 -1.35 2.04
N VAL A 54 -6.41 -1.10 1.57
CA VAL A 54 -5.36 -2.10 1.38
C VAL A 54 -5.02 -2.81 2.70
N GLY A 55 -4.78 -2.05 3.77
CA GLY A 55 -4.45 -2.61 5.09
C GLY A 55 -5.59 -3.39 5.76
N LYS A 56 -6.82 -3.31 5.23
CA LYS A 56 -7.99 -4.05 5.71
C LYS A 56 -8.33 -5.27 4.85
N ILE A 57 -7.60 -5.53 3.77
CA ILE A 57 -7.83 -6.71 2.94
C ILE A 57 -7.59 -7.95 3.80
N LYS A 58 -8.65 -8.74 3.99
CA LYS A 58 -8.58 -10.02 4.67
C LYS A 58 -8.29 -11.10 3.64
N ILE A 59 -7.13 -11.74 3.75
CA ILE A 59 -6.81 -12.94 2.99
C ILE A 59 -7.48 -14.10 3.70
N LYS A 60 -8.51 -14.69 3.07
CA LYS A 60 -9.06 -15.96 3.51
C LYS A 60 -8.22 -17.05 2.85
N THR A 61 -7.49 -17.80 3.65
CA THR A 61 -7.03 -19.13 3.24
C THR A 61 -8.16 -20.08 3.55
N ASP A 62 -8.88 -20.51 2.52
CA ASP A 62 -9.70 -21.72 2.63
C ASP A 62 -8.72 -22.87 2.85
N LEU A 63 -8.74 -23.43 4.07
CA LEU A 63 -8.06 -24.68 4.42
C LEU A 63 -8.94 -25.86 4.02
#